data_AF-A0A4Z1BSD4-F1
#
_entry.id   AF-A0A4Z1BSD4-F1
#
_cell.length_a   1.000
_cell.length_b   1.000
_cell.length_c   1.000
_cell.angle_alpha   90.00
_cell.angle_beta   90.00
_cell.angle_gamma   90.00
#
_symmetry.space_group_name_H-M   'P 1'
#
loop_
_entity.id
_entity.type
_entity.pdbx_description
1 polymer ?
#
loop_
_entity_poly.entity_id
_entity_poly.type
_entity_poly.pdbx_seq_one_letter_code
_entity_poly.pdbx_strand_id
1 'polypeptide(L)'
;MTSVYAVADVNWLLSALTQASAAMIAIVGGLLVTRYVALHAEQASAQRRVDDLKRRFETAKSQHAAARASFQSGEVNDLLEDHAVFTAAFEATTHGRQLDVETVLDAVEEDGEGLDRELLSRQVAALDQEMSAAVGAIAPLVPVRKRHPDWDEFRRENDVTASKPDLWRWVYDEVCHVAILAAREAEEKARKGALAGMSSYLDPYIRMPGPGIDVETRRANREWRLTAVDRATAAMEQLSQEQRLAQENLDAARQPEGFSLAIRVLIALAVLGMVVPVVVMTFGEMYLHWGWRVVVSTLFLAGVGLLLRFLLVYADFLREGGRTSLPKNLLGLLKP
;
A
#
# COMPACT_ATOMS: atom_id res chain seq x y z
N MET A 1 5.54 -74.02 60.40
CA MET A 1 6.20 -73.11 59.44
C MET A 1 5.21 -72.03 59.04
N THR A 2 5.09 -70.99 59.86
CA THR A 2 4.36 -69.77 59.50
C THR A 2 5.22 -69.02 58.48
N SER A 3 4.86 -69.15 57.20
CA SER A 3 5.39 -68.27 56.16
C SER A 3 5.05 -66.85 56.57
N VAL A 4 6.04 -66.14 57.11
CA VAL A 4 6.02 -64.68 57.24
C VAL A 4 6.11 -64.16 55.81
N TYR A 5 4.99 -64.18 55.10
CA TYR A 5 4.84 -63.36 53.91
C TYR A 5 5.01 -61.94 54.41
N ALA A 6 6.13 -61.31 54.06
CA ALA A 6 6.32 -59.90 54.24
C ALA A 6 5.15 -59.21 53.53
N VAL A 7 4.14 -58.80 54.30
CA VAL A 7 2.99 -58.06 53.79
C VAL A 7 3.56 -56.71 53.42
N ALA A 8 4.03 -56.58 52.17
CA ALA A 8 4.46 -55.32 51.63
C ALA A 8 3.30 -54.34 51.75
N ASP A 9 3.54 -53.26 52.50
CA ASP A 9 2.56 -52.23 52.81
C ASP A 9 2.03 -51.60 51.52
N VAL A 10 0.73 -51.77 51.27
CA VAL A 10 0.05 -51.26 50.06
C VAL A 10 0.15 -49.74 50.01
N ASN A 11 0.14 -49.10 51.19
CA ASN A 11 0.22 -47.65 51.30
C ASN A 11 1.56 -47.14 50.76
N TRP A 12 2.65 -47.90 50.95
CA TRP A 12 3.95 -47.54 50.42
C TRP A 12 3.96 -47.52 48.88
N LEU A 13 3.42 -48.56 48.22
CA LEU A 13 3.36 -48.63 46.77
C LEU A 13 2.52 -47.49 46.18
N LEU A 14 1.28 -47.34 46.66
CA LEU A 14 0.36 -46.32 46.15
C LEU A 14 0.91 -44.90 46.40
N SER A 15 1.60 -44.69 47.53
CA SER A 15 2.23 -43.40 47.87
C SER A 15 3.39 -43.11 46.92
N ALA A 16 4.27 -44.08 46.70
CA ALA A 16 5.38 -43.96 45.76
C ALA A 16 4.90 -43.66 44.32
N LEU A 17 3.84 -44.35 43.85
CA LEU A 17 3.24 -44.09 42.53
C LEU A 17 2.66 -42.66 42.45
N THR A 18 1.91 -42.25 43.46
CA THR A 18 1.32 -40.90 43.51
C THR A 18 2.41 -39.82 43.51
N GLN A 19 3.47 -40.00 44.31
CA GLN A 19 4.60 -39.09 44.38
C GLN A 19 5.38 -39.03 43.06
N ALA A 20 5.61 -40.18 42.42
CA ALA A 20 6.26 -40.24 41.12
C ALA A 20 5.42 -39.56 40.02
N SER A 21 4.11 -39.78 40.00
CA SER A 21 3.19 -39.07 39.09
C SER A 21 3.18 -37.57 39.34
N ALA A 22 3.22 -37.13 40.59
CA ALA A 22 3.33 -35.72 40.94
C ALA A 22 4.60 -35.09 40.38
N ALA A 23 5.74 -35.75 40.57
CA ALA A 23 7.01 -35.29 40.04
C ALA A 23 6.99 -35.19 38.50
N MET A 24 6.47 -36.22 37.81
CA MET A 24 6.38 -36.21 36.35
C MET A 24 5.46 -35.10 35.83
N ILE A 25 4.27 -34.93 36.41
CA ILE A 25 3.32 -33.89 36.02
C ILE A 25 3.91 -32.50 36.28
N ALA A 26 4.61 -32.31 37.40
CA ALA A 26 5.26 -31.05 37.70
C ALA A 26 6.34 -30.69 36.65
N ILE A 27 7.18 -31.65 36.27
CA ILE A 27 8.24 -31.44 35.27
C ILE A 27 7.63 -31.15 33.89
N VAL A 28 6.75 -32.04 33.40
CA VAL A 28 6.14 -31.90 32.07
C VAL A 28 5.24 -30.68 32.02
N GLY A 29 4.45 -30.44 33.07
CA GLY A 29 3.60 -29.26 33.20
C GLY A 29 4.42 -27.98 33.18
N GLY A 30 5.53 -27.90 33.92
CA GLY A 30 6.43 -26.75 33.91
C GLY A 30 7.01 -26.46 32.51
N LEU A 31 7.41 -27.50 31.79
CA LEU A 31 7.90 -27.37 30.41
C LEU A 31 6.80 -26.90 29.45
N LEU A 32 5.58 -27.43 29.57
CA LEU A 32 4.44 -27.02 28.74
C LEU A 32 4.03 -25.58 28.99
N VAL A 33 3.97 -25.14 30.25
CA VAL A 33 3.66 -23.75 30.60
C VAL A 33 4.73 -22.81 30.04
N THR A 34 6.01 -23.15 30.20
CA THR A 34 7.11 -22.33 29.66
C THR A 34 7.02 -22.22 28.13
N ARG A 35 6.76 -23.34 27.43
CA ARG A 35 6.59 -23.34 25.97
C ARG A 35 5.36 -22.54 25.54
N TYR A 36 4.25 -22.65 26.28
CA TYR A 36 3.04 -21.89 26.00
C TYR A 36 3.27 -20.38 26.12
N VAL A 37 3.93 -19.93 27.19
CA VAL A 37 4.28 -18.51 27.37
C VAL A 37 5.21 -18.03 26.27
N ALA A 38 6.22 -18.82 25.90
CA ALA A 38 7.13 -18.49 24.81
C ALA A 38 6.38 -18.35 23.47
N LEU A 39 5.51 -19.30 23.15
CA LEU A 39 4.70 -19.26 21.92
C LEU A 39 3.72 -18.08 21.92
N HIS A 40 3.10 -17.76 23.05
CA HIS A 40 2.25 -16.58 23.16
C HIS A 40 3.07 -15.30 22.91
N ALA A 41 4.28 -15.20 23.44
CA ALA A 41 5.17 -14.08 23.19
C ALA A 41 5.59 -13.99 21.71
N GLU A 42 5.88 -15.12 21.07
CA GLU A 42 6.15 -15.22 19.62
C GLU A 42 4.95 -14.73 18.79
N GLN A 43 3.74 -15.19 19.10
CA GLN A 43 2.49 -14.75 18.45
C GLN A 43 2.25 -13.25 18.63
N ALA A 44 2.43 -12.72 19.84
CA ALA A 44 2.26 -11.30 20.11
C ALA A 44 3.29 -10.46 19.34
N SER A 45 4.53 -10.93 19.22
CA SER A 45 5.57 -10.30 18.41
C SER A 45 5.23 -10.32 16.91
N ALA A 46 4.79 -11.48 16.39
CA ALA A 46 4.36 -11.62 15.00
C ALA A 46 3.16 -10.73 14.67
N GLN A 47 2.17 -10.62 15.57
CA GLN A 47 1.02 -9.74 15.40
C GLN A 47 1.44 -8.28 15.29
N ARG A 48 2.33 -7.80 16.17
CA ARG A 48 2.86 -6.43 16.10
C ARG A 48 3.57 -6.15 14.78
N ARG A 49 4.28 -7.14 14.23
CA ARG A 49 4.95 -7.03 12.93
C ARG A 49 3.94 -6.90 11.79
N VAL A 50 2.86 -7.69 11.80
CA VAL A 50 1.76 -7.56 10.83
C VAL A 50 1.10 -6.18 10.92
N ASP A 51 0.80 -5.71 12.13
CA ASP A 51 0.18 -4.41 12.34
C ASP A 51 1.09 -3.26 11.87
N ASP A 52 2.40 -3.38 12.08
CA ASP A 52 3.39 -2.42 11.58
C ASP A 52 3.45 -2.38 10.05
N LEU A 53 3.55 -3.55 9.41
CA LEU A 53 3.56 -3.67 7.95
C LEU A 53 2.27 -3.15 7.33
N LYS A 54 1.12 -3.43 7.95
CA LYS A 54 -0.18 -2.90 7.51
C LYS A 54 -0.20 -1.37 7.54
N ARG A 55 0.31 -0.75 8.61
CA ARG A 55 0.41 0.72 8.69
C ARG A 55 1.33 1.30 7.61
N ARG A 56 2.49 0.67 7.38
CA ARG A 56 3.42 1.09 6.31
C ARG A 56 2.80 0.94 4.92
N PHE A 57 2.07 -0.14 4.69
CA PHE A 57 1.36 -0.37 3.43
C PHE A 57 0.31 0.72 3.16
N GLU A 58 -0.51 1.09 4.14
CA GLU A 58 -1.47 2.18 3.98
C GLU A 58 -0.78 3.53 3.70
N THR A 59 0.34 3.82 4.36
CA THR A 59 1.15 5.01 4.06
C THR A 59 1.68 4.97 2.63
N ALA A 60 2.26 3.86 2.17
CA ALA A 60 2.78 3.72 0.81
C ALA A 60 1.67 3.83 -0.24
N LYS A 61 0.49 3.25 0.02
CA LYS A 61 -0.69 3.38 -0.83
C LYS A 61 -1.15 4.83 -0.97
N SER A 62 -1.16 5.59 0.14
CA SER A 62 -1.49 7.02 0.13
C SER A 62 -0.45 7.84 -0.67
N GLN A 63 0.83 7.51 -0.54
CA GLN A 63 1.91 8.15 -1.30
C GLN A 63 1.81 7.84 -2.79
N HIS A 64 1.49 6.61 -3.17
CA HIS A 64 1.24 6.23 -4.55
C HIS A 64 0.05 6.99 -5.15
N ALA A 65 -1.06 7.10 -4.41
CA ALA A 65 -2.21 7.90 -4.85
C ALA A 65 -1.84 9.39 -5.05
N ALA A 66 -1.08 9.97 -4.13
CA ALA A 66 -0.61 11.35 -4.23
C ALA A 66 0.36 11.57 -5.40
N ALA A 67 1.32 10.65 -5.61
CA ALA A 67 2.25 10.71 -6.74
C ALA A 67 1.50 10.62 -8.08
N ARG A 68 0.52 9.72 -8.18
CA ARG A 68 -0.31 9.56 -9.38
C ARG A 68 -1.16 10.80 -9.66
N ALA A 69 -1.80 11.37 -8.63
CA ALA A 69 -2.56 12.61 -8.78
C ALA A 69 -1.68 13.79 -9.20
N SER A 70 -0.47 13.88 -8.65
CA SER A 70 0.54 14.88 -9.05
C SER A 70 1.00 14.70 -10.50
N PHE A 71 1.21 13.46 -10.94
CA PHE A 71 1.53 13.15 -12.34
C PHE A 71 0.40 13.55 -13.29
N GLN A 72 -0.85 13.15 -13.00
CA GLN A 72 -2.02 13.50 -13.82
C GLN A 72 -2.27 15.00 -13.89
N SER A 73 -2.19 15.70 -12.75
CA SER A 73 -2.28 17.17 -12.74
C SER A 73 -1.13 17.83 -13.49
N GLY A 74 0.06 17.22 -13.45
CA GLY A 74 1.21 17.64 -14.21
C GLY A 74 0.98 17.54 -15.71
N GLU A 75 0.53 16.39 -16.21
CA GLU A 75 0.26 16.19 -17.64
C GLU A 75 -0.84 17.13 -18.16
N VAL A 76 -1.92 17.32 -17.39
CA VAL A 76 -2.97 18.30 -17.77
C VAL A 76 -2.42 19.72 -17.81
N ASN A 77 -1.57 20.13 -16.87
CA ASN A 77 -0.98 21.47 -16.90
C ASN A 77 0.00 21.62 -18.08
N ASP A 78 0.85 20.63 -18.30
CA ASP A 78 1.84 20.64 -19.39
C ASP A 78 1.13 20.73 -20.76
N LEU A 79 -0.02 20.04 -20.91
CA LEU A 79 -0.91 20.12 -22.07
C LEU A 79 -1.51 21.52 -22.27
N LEU A 80 -2.06 22.11 -21.20
CA LEU A 80 -2.74 23.40 -21.27
C LEU A 80 -1.80 24.59 -21.45
N GLU A 81 -0.52 24.42 -21.13
CA GLU A 81 0.53 25.40 -21.41
C GLU A 81 1.13 25.24 -22.81
N ASP A 82 0.59 24.35 -23.66
CA ASP A 82 1.01 24.26 -25.04
C ASP A 82 0.59 25.51 -25.84
N HIS A 83 1.47 25.96 -26.72
CA HIS A 83 1.22 27.12 -27.55
C HIS A 83 -0.02 26.93 -28.45
N ALA A 84 -0.24 25.72 -28.99
CA ALA A 84 -1.39 25.43 -29.82
C ALA A 84 -2.70 25.60 -29.04
N VAL A 85 -2.72 25.21 -27.76
CA VAL A 85 -3.87 25.40 -26.86
C VAL A 85 -4.12 26.89 -26.61
N PHE A 86 -3.07 27.68 -26.38
CA PHE A 86 -3.22 29.13 -26.25
C PHE A 86 -3.79 29.77 -27.52
N THR A 87 -3.32 29.38 -28.70
CA THR A 87 -3.88 29.84 -29.99
C THR A 87 -5.36 29.50 -30.09
N ALA A 88 -5.73 28.24 -29.83
CA ALA A 88 -7.12 27.79 -29.92
C ALA A 88 -8.03 28.53 -28.91
N ALA A 89 -7.55 28.75 -27.68
CA ALA A 89 -8.26 29.50 -26.65
C ALA A 89 -8.45 30.97 -27.03
N PHE A 90 -7.45 31.60 -27.64
CA PHE A 90 -7.52 32.97 -28.12
C PHE A 90 -8.51 33.14 -29.28
N GLU A 91 -8.48 32.22 -30.24
CA GLU A 91 -9.44 32.17 -31.35
C GLU A 91 -10.87 31.97 -30.85
N ALA A 92 -11.08 31.02 -29.94
CA ALA A 92 -12.39 30.79 -29.33
C ALA A 92 -12.93 32.07 -28.67
N THR A 93 -12.10 32.70 -27.82
CA THR A 93 -12.42 33.95 -27.11
C THR A 93 -12.76 35.08 -28.09
N THR A 94 -11.93 35.30 -29.11
CA THR A 94 -12.10 36.37 -30.10
C THR A 94 -13.38 36.17 -30.95
N HIS A 95 -13.78 34.93 -31.17
CA HIS A 95 -15.01 34.57 -31.87
C HIS A 95 -16.24 34.45 -30.96
N GLY A 96 -16.13 34.73 -29.66
CA GLY A 96 -17.22 34.59 -28.70
C GLY A 96 -17.69 33.14 -28.53
N ARG A 97 -16.81 32.16 -28.78
CA ARG A 97 -17.02 30.74 -28.53
C ARG A 97 -16.37 30.35 -27.20
N GLN A 98 -16.99 29.44 -26.48
CA GLN A 98 -16.41 28.85 -25.27
C GLN A 98 -15.37 27.80 -25.66
N LEU A 99 -14.20 27.80 -25.02
CA LEU A 99 -13.22 26.72 -25.17
C LEU A 99 -13.73 25.44 -24.52
N ASP A 100 -13.78 24.34 -25.27
CA ASP A 100 -14.15 23.01 -24.77
C ASP A 100 -12.96 22.03 -24.81
N VAL A 101 -13.14 20.87 -24.16
CA VAL A 101 -12.09 19.86 -24.04
C VAL A 101 -11.67 19.30 -25.40
N GLU A 102 -12.61 19.09 -26.31
CA GLU A 102 -12.32 18.49 -27.62
C GLU A 102 -11.51 19.47 -28.49
N THR A 103 -11.81 20.78 -28.44
CA THR A 103 -10.99 21.80 -29.13
C THR A 103 -9.55 21.82 -28.61
N VAL A 104 -9.35 21.63 -27.30
CA VAL A 104 -7.99 21.58 -26.70
C VAL A 104 -7.23 20.33 -27.14
N LEU A 105 -7.88 19.17 -27.17
CA LEU A 105 -7.29 17.91 -27.63
C LEU A 105 -6.99 17.93 -29.13
N ASP A 106 -7.90 18.46 -29.95
CA ASP A 106 -7.71 18.64 -31.38
C ASP A 106 -6.52 19.58 -31.68
N ALA A 107 -6.31 20.63 -30.86
CA ALA A 107 -5.24 21.60 -31.05
C ALA A 107 -3.83 21.00 -30.87
N VAL A 108 -3.68 20.02 -29.98
CA VAL A 108 -2.39 19.36 -29.72
C VAL A 108 -2.23 18.01 -30.44
N GLU A 109 -3.20 17.62 -31.26
CA GLU A 109 -3.24 16.32 -31.94
C GLU A 109 -3.17 15.12 -30.96
N GLU A 110 -3.76 15.24 -29.77
CA GLU A 110 -3.85 14.16 -28.77
C GLU A 110 -5.27 13.59 -28.67
N ASP A 111 -5.39 12.28 -28.47
CA ASP A 111 -6.68 11.58 -28.31
C ASP A 111 -7.25 11.65 -26.87
N GLY A 112 -6.44 12.13 -25.93
CA GLY A 112 -6.75 12.23 -24.52
C GLY A 112 -6.72 10.88 -23.77
N GLU A 113 -6.12 9.84 -24.35
CA GLU A 113 -5.94 8.56 -23.64
C GLU A 113 -5.07 8.74 -22.39
N GLY A 114 -5.59 8.29 -21.23
CA GLY A 114 -4.87 8.36 -19.95
C GLY A 114 -5.04 9.66 -19.16
N LEU A 115 -5.60 10.71 -19.77
CA LEU A 115 -5.92 11.96 -19.09
C LEU A 115 -7.22 11.84 -18.27
N ASP A 116 -7.22 12.48 -17.10
CA ASP A 116 -8.44 12.64 -16.31
C ASP A 116 -9.33 13.71 -16.96
N ARG A 117 -10.36 13.28 -17.69
CA ARG A 117 -11.29 14.17 -18.41
C ARG A 117 -12.02 15.16 -17.48
N GLU A 118 -12.29 14.80 -16.23
CA GLU A 118 -12.94 15.70 -15.27
C GLU A 118 -11.98 16.79 -14.79
N LEU A 119 -10.73 16.42 -14.51
CA LEU A 119 -9.68 17.38 -14.19
C LEU A 119 -9.40 18.32 -15.38
N LEU A 120 -9.25 17.75 -16.57
CA LEU A 120 -9.02 18.50 -17.81
C LEU A 120 -10.16 19.50 -18.06
N SER A 121 -11.42 19.05 -18.01
CA SER A 121 -12.59 19.93 -18.20
C SER A 121 -12.61 21.11 -17.23
N ARG A 122 -12.31 20.89 -15.95
CA ARG A 122 -12.23 21.96 -14.95
C ARG A 122 -11.11 22.96 -15.26
N GLN A 123 -9.94 22.48 -15.67
CA GLN A 123 -8.80 23.33 -15.99
C GLN A 123 -8.98 24.08 -17.32
N VAL A 124 -9.61 23.48 -18.32
CA VAL A 124 -10.01 24.15 -19.57
C VAL A 124 -10.97 25.30 -19.29
N ALA A 125 -11.99 25.08 -18.45
CA ALA A 125 -12.91 26.15 -18.05
C ALA A 125 -12.19 27.30 -17.31
N ALA A 126 -11.20 26.98 -16.47
CA ALA A 126 -10.38 28.00 -15.81
C ALA A 126 -9.47 28.75 -16.80
N LEU A 127 -8.91 28.06 -17.80
CA LEU A 127 -8.12 28.66 -18.88
C LEU A 127 -8.98 29.61 -19.74
N ASP A 128 -10.18 29.21 -20.11
CA ASP A 128 -11.14 30.02 -20.89
C ASP A 128 -11.50 31.33 -20.20
N GLN A 129 -11.78 31.27 -18.89
CA GLN A 129 -12.05 32.45 -18.05
C GLN A 129 -10.83 33.37 -17.98
N GLU A 130 -9.64 32.81 -17.77
CA GLU A 130 -8.41 33.59 -17.67
C GLU A 130 -8.03 34.23 -19.02
N MET A 131 -8.20 33.50 -20.11
CA MET A 131 -7.98 33.99 -21.48
C MET A 131 -8.94 35.15 -21.79
N SER A 132 -10.22 34.99 -21.49
CA SER A 132 -11.23 36.04 -21.65
C SER A 132 -10.89 37.29 -20.84
N ALA A 133 -10.43 37.12 -19.60
CA ALA A 133 -10.01 38.23 -18.74
C ALA A 133 -8.77 38.95 -19.31
N ALA A 134 -7.75 38.20 -19.75
CA ALA A 134 -6.54 38.76 -20.33
C ALA A 134 -6.82 39.52 -21.63
N VAL A 135 -7.59 38.93 -22.56
CA VAL A 135 -7.96 39.59 -23.83
C VAL A 135 -8.78 40.85 -23.57
N GLY A 136 -9.78 40.77 -22.67
CA GLY A 136 -10.64 41.92 -22.32
C GLY A 136 -9.87 43.07 -21.66
N ALA A 137 -8.82 42.75 -20.88
CA ALA A 137 -7.97 43.76 -20.24
C ALA A 137 -6.94 44.36 -21.22
N ILE A 138 -6.33 43.54 -22.08
CA ILE A 138 -5.21 43.97 -22.94
C ILE A 138 -5.69 44.63 -24.22
N ALA A 139 -6.67 44.05 -24.93
CA ALA A 139 -7.07 44.51 -26.26
C ALA A 139 -7.47 46.00 -26.35
N PRO A 140 -8.20 46.58 -25.38
CA PRO A 140 -8.55 48.01 -25.41
C PRO A 140 -7.36 48.96 -25.23
N LEU A 141 -6.27 48.47 -24.63
CA LEU A 141 -5.11 49.28 -24.25
C LEU A 141 -4.01 49.28 -25.32
N VAL A 142 -4.03 48.33 -26.26
CA VAL A 142 -3.01 48.18 -27.29
C VAL A 142 -3.36 49.03 -28.53
N PRO A 143 -2.63 50.12 -28.83
CA PRO A 143 -2.92 50.97 -29.98
C PRO A 143 -2.51 50.31 -31.30
N VAL A 144 -3.22 50.59 -32.39
CA VAL A 144 -2.88 50.09 -33.74
C VAL A 144 -1.64 50.82 -34.27
N ARG A 145 -0.44 50.24 -34.08
CA ARG A 145 0.85 50.79 -34.54
C ARG A 145 1.84 49.68 -34.89
N LYS A 146 2.94 50.03 -35.56
CA LYS A 146 3.97 49.07 -36.01
C LYS A 146 4.92 48.56 -34.92
N ARG A 147 5.03 49.29 -33.81
CA ARG A 147 5.98 49.00 -32.73
C ARG A 147 5.28 49.13 -31.41
N HIS A 148 5.46 48.13 -30.55
CA HIS A 148 4.90 48.08 -29.22
C HIS A 148 6.05 47.94 -28.20
N PRO A 149 5.88 48.44 -26.95
CA PRO A 149 6.81 48.19 -25.87
C PRO A 149 6.88 46.69 -25.56
N ASP A 150 7.90 46.27 -24.83
CA ASP A 150 7.92 44.90 -24.30
C ASP A 150 6.80 44.70 -23.26
N TRP A 151 6.51 43.44 -22.94
CA TRP A 151 5.45 43.09 -21.99
C TRP A 151 5.63 43.73 -20.60
N ASP A 152 6.85 43.77 -20.07
CA ASP A 152 7.09 44.28 -18.72
C ASP A 152 6.95 45.81 -18.64
N GLU A 153 7.36 46.52 -19.69
CA GLU A 153 7.10 47.94 -19.88
C GLU A 153 5.61 48.21 -20.00
N PHE A 154 4.91 47.50 -20.91
CA PHE A 154 3.46 47.63 -21.09
C PHE A 154 2.69 47.38 -19.79
N ARG A 155 3.02 46.30 -19.07
CA ARG A 155 2.36 45.91 -17.82
C ARG A 155 2.53 46.99 -16.75
N ARG A 156 3.72 47.59 -16.63
CA ARG A 156 4.00 48.67 -15.67
C ARG A 156 3.26 49.96 -16.02
N GLU A 157 3.19 50.31 -17.31
CA GLU A 157 2.53 51.54 -17.75
C GLU A 157 1.00 51.49 -17.56
N ASN A 158 0.41 50.31 -17.63
CA ASN A 158 -1.05 50.10 -17.62
C ASN A 158 -1.59 49.45 -16.34
N ASP A 159 -0.73 49.22 -15.34
CA ASP A 159 -1.07 48.58 -14.05
C ASP A 159 -1.82 47.24 -14.20
N VAL A 160 -1.38 46.42 -15.17
CA VAL A 160 -2.05 45.15 -15.49
C VAL A 160 -1.65 44.08 -14.47
N THR A 161 -2.64 43.55 -13.74
CA THR A 161 -2.44 42.44 -12.80
C THR A 161 -2.63 41.10 -13.51
N ALA A 162 -1.54 40.36 -13.70
CA ALA A 162 -1.56 39.05 -14.36
C ALA A 162 -1.59 37.91 -13.33
N SER A 163 -2.63 37.06 -13.35
CA SER A 163 -2.67 35.88 -12.47
C SER A 163 -1.75 34.74 -12.98
N LYS A 164 -1.65 34.62 -14.31
CA LYS A 164 -0.73 33.70 -15.01
C LYS A 164 0.19 34.51 -15.94
N PRO A 165 1.38 34.93 -15.48
CA PRO A 165 2.25 35.85 -16.22
C PRO A 165 2.56 35.40 -17.66
N ASP A 166 2.76 34.10 -17.88
CA ASP A 166 3.11 33.56 -19.20
C ASP A 166 1.95 33.61 -20.18
N LEU A 167 0.74 33.26 -19.73
CA LEU A 167 -0.49 33.38 -20.54
C LEU A 167 -0.75 34.84 -20.91
N TRP A 168 -0.67 35.76 -19.94
CA TRP A 168 -0.94 37.18 -20.19
C TRP A 168 0.10 37.80 -21.13
N ARG A 169 1.37 37.42 -20.98
CA ARG A 169 2.43 37.82 -21.90
C ARG A 169 2.16 37.31 -23.31
N TRP A 170 1.79 36.03 -23.45
CA TRP A 170 1.44 35.45 -24.74
C TRP A 170 0.24 36.16 -25.38
N VAL A 171 -0.81 36.45 -24.61
CA VAL A 171 -1.98 37.21 -25.09
C VAL A 171 -1.58 38.60 -25.56
N TYR A 172 -0.70 39.28 -24.82
CA TYR A 172 -0.18 40.58 -25.23
C TYR A 172 0.57 40.50 -26.56
N ASP A 173 1.47 39.53 -26.71
CA ASP A 173 2.24 39.34 -27.94
C ASP A 173 1.30 39.09 -29.14
N GLU A 174 0.23 38.30 -28.95
CA GLU A 174 -0.76 38.00 -29.99
C GLU A 174 -1.63 39.21 -30.34
N VAL A 175 -2.12 39.96 -29.34
CA VAL A 175 -2.87 41.22 -29.57
C VAL A 175 -2.01 42.25 -30.29
N CYS A 176 -0.74 42.38 -29.91
CA CYS A 176 0.23 43.21 -30.62
C CYS A 176 0.45 42.75 -32.06
N HIS A 177 0.53 41.44 -32.29
CA HIS A 177 0.65 40.89 -33.64
C HIS A 177 -0.53 41.29 -34.52
N VAL A 178 -1.77 41.11 -34.04
CA VAL A 178 -3.00 41.52 -34.74
C VAL A 178 -3.01 43.03 -35.00
N ALA A 179 -2.63 43.85 -34.02
CA ALA A 179 -2.56 45.31 -34.16
C ALA A 179 -1.52 45.75 -35.22
N ILE A 180 -0.36 45.09 -35.29
CA ILE A 180 0.67 45.35 -36.30
C ILE A 180 0.15 45.00 -37.70
N LEU A 181 -0.53 43.86 -37.87
CA LEU A 181 -1.12 43.46 -39.15
C LEU A 181 -2.17 44.48 -39.60
N ALA A 182 -3.07 44.90 -38.71
CA ALA A 182 -4.07 45.92 -39.00
C ALA A 182 -3.42 47.27 -39.41
N ALA A 183 -2.35 47.68 -38.73
CA ALA A 183 -1.60 48.89 -39.09
C ALA A 183 -0.96 48.78 -40.48
N ARG A 184 -0.37 47.64 -40.81
CA ARG A 184 0.22 47.37 -42.13
C ARG A 184 -0.84 47.39 -43.24
N GLU A 185 -1.99 46.76 -43.01
CA GLU A 185 -3.09 46.77 -43.98
C GLU A 185 -3.64 48.18 -44.21
N ALA A 186 -3.78 48.98 -43.16
CA ALA A 186 -4.23 50.37 -43.26
C ALA A 186 -3.26 51.21 -44.11
N GLU A 187 -1.95 51.05 -43.89
CA GLU A 187 -0.93 51.69 -44.71
C GLU A 187 -0.91 51.18 -46.15
N GLU A 188 -1.06 49.87 -46.37
CA GLU A 188 -1.15 49.32 -47.72
C GLU A 188 -2.35 49.86 -48.47
N LYS A 189 -3.51 49.97 -47.81
CA LYS A 189 -4.72 50.57 -48.41
C LYS A 189 -4.48 52.05 -48.73
N ALA A 190 -3.85 52.80 -47.83
CA ALA A 190 -3.47 54.19 -48.09
C ALA A 190 -2.47 54.31 -49.25
N ARG A 191 -1.49 53.40 -49.32
CA ARG A 191 -0.48 53.36 -50.40
C ARG A 191 -1.06 52.93 -51.73
N LYS A 192 -1.91 51.90 -51.77
CA LYS A 192 -2.60 51.43 -52.98
C LYS A 192 -3.55 52.50 -53.52
N GLY A 193 -4.18 53.29 -52.65
CA GLY A 193 -4.91 54.49 -53.06
C GLY A 193 -4.03 55.57 -53.70
N ALA A 194 -2.74 55.64 -53.34
CA ALA A 194 -1.78 56.60 -53.88
C ALA A 194 -0.98 56.09 -55.11
N LEU A 195 -0.86 54.78 -55.32
CA LEU A 195 0.08 54.14 -56.26
C LEU A 195 -0.58 53.05 -57.12
N ALA A 196 -1.73 53.31 -57.74
CA ALA A 196 -2.44 52.37 -58.62
C ALA A 196 -1.70 51.98 -59.94
N GLY A 197 -0.37 51.79 -59.93
CA GLY A 197 0.41 51.47 -61.12
C GLY A 197 1.73 50.71 -60.95
N MET A 198 2.18 50.31 -59.75
CA MET A 198 3.45 49.57 -59.65
C MET A 198 3.46 48.44 -58.62
N SER A 199 3.82 47.26 -59.14
CA SER A 199 3.68 45.94 -58.54
C SER A 199 4.52 45.69 -57.28
N SER A 200 3.85 44.95 -56.41
CA SER A 200 4.30 44.12 -55.28
C SER A 200 5.63 43.39 -55.48
N TYR A 201 6.50 43.48 -54.47
CA TYR A 201 7.48 42.46 -54.14
C TYR A 201 7.55 42.29 -52.61
N LEU A 202 7.14 41.10 -52.18
CA LEU A 202 7.57 40.29 -51.02
C LEU A 202 7.79 40.99 -49.67
N ASP A 203 7.00 40.59 -48.66
CA ASP A 203 7.46 40.58 -47.27
C ASP A 203 7.35 39.13 -46.74
N PRO A 204 8.47 38.43 -46.48
CA PRO A 204 8.44 37.10 -45.88
C PRO A 204 8.13 37.23 -44.39
N TYR A 205 7.02 36.64 -43.96
CA TYR A 205 6.61 36.53 -42.56
C TYR A 205 7.73 35.88 -41.72
N ILE A 206 8.48 36.69 -40.97
CA ILE A 206 9.34 36.21 -39.89
C ILE A 206 8.42 36.00 -38.68
N ARG A 207 7.97 34.77 -38.46
CA ARG A 207 7.41 34.37 -37.15
C ARG A 207 8.51 34.62 -36.12
N MET A 208 8.26 35.54 -35.17
CA MET A 208 9.15 35.65 -34.03
C MET A 208 9.11 34.31 -33.29
N PRO A 209 10.27 33.76 -32.87
CA PRO A 209 10.27 32.62 -31.96
C PRO A 209 9.48 33.08 -30.73
N GLY A 210 8.34 32.44 -30.47
CA GLY A 210 7.64 32.64 -29.21
C GLY A 210 8.60 32.38 -28.05
N PRO A 211 8.35 32.95 -26.85
CA PRO A 211 9.14 32.63 -25.67
C PRO A 211 9.20 31.11 -25.56
N GLY A 212 10.37 30.54 -25.87
CA GLY A 212 10.56 29.10 -25.93
C GLY A 212 10.36 28.57 -24.54
N ILE A 213 9.18 28.03 -24.26
CA ILE A 213 8.96 27.32 -23.01
C ILE A 213 9.98 26.21 -23.01
N ASP A 214 10.79 26.15 -21.96
CA ASP A 214 11.94 25.28 -21.88
C ASP A 214 11.48 23.82 -21.94
N VAL A 215 11.50 23.26 -23.16
CA VAL A 215 11.11 21.89 -23.49
C VAL A 215 11.94 20.91 -22.66
N GLU A 216 13.19 21.27 -22.34
CA GLU A 216 14.07 20.45 -21.51
C GLU A 216 13.58 20.43 -20.06
N THR A 217 13.20 21.57 -19.49
CA THR A 217 12.59 21.63 -18.15
C THR A 217 11.26 20.87 -18.08
N ARG A 218 10.38 20.98 -19.09
CA ARG A 218 9.13 20.19 -19.12
C ARG A 218 9.40 18.69 -19.15
N ARG A 219 10.31 18.26 -20.01
CA ARG A 219 10.69 16.85 -20.13
C ARG A 219 11.29 16.33 -18.83
N ALA A 220 12.19 17.10 -18.19
CA ALA A 220 12.78 16.75 -16.91
C ALA A 220 11.73 16.65 -15.79
N ASN A 221 10.78 17.59 -15.74
CA ASN A 221 9.68 17.57 -14.77
C ASN A 221 8.78 16.34 -14.97
N ARG A 222 8.43 16.02 -16.22
CA ARG A 222 7.63 14.83 -16.54
C ARG A 222 8.34 13.55 -16.14
N GLU A 223 9.62 13.40 -16.50
CA GLU A 223 10.44 12.24 -16.14
C GLU A 223 10.56 12.08 -14.61
N TRP A 224 10.74 13.18 -13.89
CA TRP A 224 10.76 13.17 -12.42
C TRP A 224 9.44 12.70 -11.82
N ARG A 225 8.29 13.20 -12.31
CA ARG A 225 6.96 12.79 -11.82
C ARG A 225 6.69 11.31 -12.13
N LEU A 226 7.03 10.84 -13.33
CA LEU A 226 6.90 9.44 -13.72
C LEU A 226 7.75 8.53 -12.81
N THR A 227 9.02 8.90 -12.61
CA THR A 227 9.92 8.18 -11.71
C THR A 227 9.39 8.14 -10.27
N ALA A 228 8.71 9.20 -9.81
CA ALA A 228 8.10 9.23 -8.49
C ALA A 228 6.92 8.25 -8.38
N VAL A 229 6.09 8.13 -9.42
CA VAL A 229 5.01 7.13 -9.50
C VAL A 229 5.59 5.72 -9.47
N ASP A 230 6.58 5.42 -10.30
CA ASP A 230 7.21 4.10 -10.37
C ASP A 230 7.82 3.67 -9.04
N ARG A 231 8.53 4.58 -8.36
CA ARG A 231 9.07 4.33 -7.00
C ARG A 231 7.97 4.05 -5.99
N ALA A 232 6.86 4.79 -6.04
CA ALA A 232 5.74 4.59 -5.13
C ALA A 232 5.02 3.25 -5.39
N THR A 233 4.87 2.86 -6.66
CA THR A 233 4.34 1.56 -7.06
C THR A 233 5.20 0.41 -6.54
N ALA A 234 6.52 0.46 -6.78
CA ALA A 234 7.45 -0.56 -6.32
C ALA A 234 7.44 -0.70 -4.78
N ALA A 235 7.39 0.42 -4.06
CA ALA A 235 7.31 0.42 -2.59
C ALA A 235 6.00 -0.22 -2.08
N MET A 236 4.87 0.09 -2.72
CA MET A 236 3.57 -0.48 -2.39
C MET A 236 3.55 -2.00 -2.64
N GLU A 237 4.08 -2.46 -3.78
CA GLU A 237 4.17 -3.88 -4.12
C GLU A 237 5.05 -4.66 -3.14
N GLN A 238 6.24 -4.13 -2.83
CA GLN A 238 7.14 -4.74 -1.85
C GLN A 238 6.45 -4.92 -0.49
N LEU A 239 5.82 -3.85 0.02
CA LEU A 239 5.13 -3.90 1.32
C LEU A 239 3.95 -4.87 1.31
N SER A 240 3.24 -5.00 0.19
CA SER A 240 2.14 -5.96 0.06
C SER A 240 2.62 -7.42 0.19
N GLN A 241 3.78 -7.73 -0.41
CA GLN A 241 4.40 -9.06 -0.32
C GLN A 241 4.92 -9.33 1.09
N GLU A 242 5.61 -8.36 1.70
CA GLU A 242 6.08 -8.48 3.09
C GLU A 242 4.92 -8.67 4.07
N GLN A 243 3.82 -7.93 3.89
CA GLN A 243 2.62 -8.07 4.71
C GLN A 243 2.03 -9.48 4.57
N ARG A 244 1.93 -10.01 3.35
CA ARG A 244 1.41 -11.36 3.10
C ARG A 244 2.27 -12.42 3.79
N LEU A 245 3.59 -12.35 3.64
CA LEU A 245 4.52 -13.29 4.29
C LEU A 245 4.45 -13.18 5.82
N ALA A 246 4.31 -11.96 6.36
CA ALA A 246 4.14 -11.78 7.80
C ALA A 246 2.81 -12.35 8.31
N GLN A 247 1.74 -12.24 7.53
CA GLN A 247 0.44 -12.83 7.86
C GLN A 247 0.50 -14.36 7.83
N GLU A 248 1.11 -14.95 6.81
CA GLU A 248 1.33 -16.39 6.71
C GLU A 248 2.15 -16.92 7.91
N ASN A 249 3.20 -16.20 8.31
CA ASN A 249 3.99 -16.53 9.51
C ASN A 249 3.18 -16.42 10.81
N LEU A 250 2.32 -15.40 10.94
CA LEU A 250 1.44 -15.24 12.09
C LEU A 250 0.41 -16.38 12.18
N ASP A 251 -0.20 -16.74 11.06
CA ASP A 251 -1.19 -17.81 11.02
C ASP A 251 -0.56 -19.18 11.27
N ALA A 252 0.66 -19.41 10.80
CA ALA A 252 1.46 -20.58 11.17
C ALA A 252 1.78 -20.62 12.69
N ALA A 253 2.03 -19.46 13.31
CA ALA A 253 2.30 -19.39 14.76
C ALA A 253 1.04 -19.57 15.63
N ARG A 254 -0.17 -19.28 15.12
CA ARG A 254 -1.43 -19.31 15.89
C ARG A 254 -1.86 -20.71 16.35
N GLN A 255 -1.44 -21.76 15.66
CA GLN A 255 -1.85 -23.13 15.98
C GLN A 255 -0.64 -24.03 16.25
N PRO A 256 -0.13 -24.07 17.50
CA PRO A 256 0.81 -25.11 17.89
C PRO A 256 0.08 -26.44 17.87
N GLU A 257 0.19 -27.16 16.76
CA GLU A 257 -0.26 -28.53 16.70
C GLU A 257 0.38 -29.29 17.88
N GLY A 258 -0.45 -30.02 18.63
CA GLY A 258 0.02 -30.81 19.77
C GLY A 258 -0.14 -30.20 21.15
N PHE A 259 -0.39 -28.89 21.32
CA PHE A 259 -0.59 -28.33 22.66
C PHE A 259 -1.84 -28.90 23.35
N SER A 260 -2.96 -28.98 22.63
CA SER A 260 -4.19 -29.60 23.14
C SER A 260 -4.01 -31.10 23.43
N LEU A 261 -3.22 -31.80 22.62
CA LEU A 261 -2.88 -33.21 22.82
C LEU A 261 -2.03 -33.38 24.08
N ALA A 262 -1.04 -32.52 24.30
CA ALA A 262 -0.20 -32.53 25.49
C ALA A 262 -1.02 -32.34 26.77
N ILE A 263 -1.97 -31.39 26.78
CA ILE A 263 -2.90 -31.19 27.90
C ILE A 263 -3.73 -32.45 28.15
N ARG A 264 -4.27 -33.08 27.10
CA ARG A 264 -5.06 -34.33 27.22
C ARG A 264 -4.22 -35.48 27.80
N VAL A 265 -2.97 -35.62 27.36
CA VAL A 265 -2.04 -36.64 27.90
C VAL A 265 -1.75 -36.36 29.39
N LEU A 266 -1.53 -35.10 29.76
CA LEU A 266 -1.26 -34.70 31.15
C LEU A 266 -2.48 -34.93 32.06
N ILE A 267 -3.70 -34.64 31.58
CA ILE A 267 -4.95 -34.96 32.29
C ILE A 267 -5.10 -36.47 32.47
N ALA A 268 -4.87 -37.25 31.41
CA ALA A 268 -4.93 -38.71 31.49
C ALA A 268 -3.92 -39.26 32.50
N LEU A 269 -2.69 -38.74 32.51
CA LEU A 269 -1.65 -39.13 33.46
C LEU A 269 -2.01 -38.74 34.90
N ALA A 270 -2.62 -37.56 35.12
CA ALA A 270 -3.09 -37.14 36.44
C ALA A 270 -4.19 -38.07 36.97
N VAL A 271 -5.14 -38.46 36.11
CA VAL A 271 -6.21 -39.39 36.49
C VAL A 271 -5.64 -40.77 36.82
N LEU A 272 -4.84 -41.35 35.92
CA LEU A 272 -4.29 -42.69 36.10
C LEU A 272 -3.25 -42.78 37.22
N GLY A 273 -2.44 -41.74 37.40
CA GLY A 273 -1.29 -41.73 38.28
C GLY A 273 -1.53 -41.16 39.68
N MET A 274 -2.56 -40.32 39.86
CA MET A 274 -2.92 -39.76 41.17
C MET A 274 -4.32 -40.15 41.60
N VAL A 275 -5.33 -39.84 40.78
CA VAL A 275 -6.73 -39.99 41.19
C VAL A 275 -7.04 -41.45 41.49
N VAL A 276 -6.65 -42.38 40.60
CA VAL A 276 -6.90 -43.81 40.80
C VAL A 276 -6.20 -44.35 42.06
N PRO A 277 -4.88 -44.19 42.28
CA PRO A 277 -4.23 -44.61 43.52
C PRO A 277 -4.84 -44.02 44.78
N VAL A 278 -5.18 -42.73 44.79
CA VAL A 278 -5.79 -42.05 45.95
C VAL A 278 -7.18 -42.57 46.26
N VAL A 279 -8.01 -42.81 45.23
CA VAL A 279 -9.33 -43.43 45.41
C VAL A 279 -9.19 -44.85 45.97
N VAL A 280 -8.24 -45.64 45.44
CA VAL A 280 -7.96 -46.99 45.95
C VAL A 280 -7.46 -46.95 47.40
N MET A 281 -6.61 -45.98 47.77
CA MET A 281 -6.19 -45.77 49.17
C MET A 281 -7.37 -45.41 50.09
N THR A 282 -8.33 -44.61 49.60
CA THR A 282 -9.42 -44.08 50.41
C THR A 282 -10.50 -45.13 50.68
N PHE A 283 -10.79 -46.00 49.70
CA PHE A 283 -11.88 -46.98 49.78
C PHE A 283 -11.41 -48.43 49.90
N GLY A 284 -10.11 -48.69 49.83
CA GLY A 284 -9.54 -50.03 49.93
C GLY A 284 -9.56 -50.57 51.37
N GLU A 285 -9.93 -51.83 51.54
CA GLU A 285 -9.72 -52.55 52.80
C GLU A 285 -8.22 -52.60 53.14
N MET A 286 -7.87 -52.73 54.43
CA MET A 286 -6.47 -52.81 54.90
C MET A 286 -5.62 -53.88 54.18
N TYR A 287 -6.27 -54.84 53.50
CA TYR A 287 -5.64 -55.86 52.67
C TYR A 287 -6.13 -55.77 51.21
N LEU A 288 -5.49 -54.93 50.40
CA LEU A 288 -5.75 -54.88 48.97
C LEU A 288 -5.32 -56.20 48.31
N HIS A 289 -6.27 -56.87 47.66
CA HIS A 289 -6.05 -58.10 46.90
C HIS A 289 -4.92 -57.91 45.87
N TRP A 290 -4.08 -58.94 45.68
CA TRP A 290 -2.90 -58.86 44.82
C TRP A 290 -3.24 -58.37 43.40
N GLY A 291 -4.39 -58.78 42.86
CA GLY A 291 -4.84 -58.39 41.52
C GLY A 291 -5.02 -56.88 41.37
N TRP A 292 -5.52 -56.20 42.39
CA TRP A 292 -5.68 -54.73 42.38
C TRP A 292 -4.31 -54.02 42.37
N ARG A 293 -3.30 -54.58 43.06
CA ARG A 293 -1.93 -54.06 43.03
C ARG A 293 -1.34 -54.12 41.62
N VAL A 294 -1.57 -55.23 40.92
CA VAL A 294 -1.15 -55.39 39.53
C VAL A 294 -1.88 -54.40 38.63
N VAL A 295 -3.20 -54.28 38.77
CA VAL A 295 -4.00 -53.34 37.95
C VAL A 295 -3.50 -51.91 38.11
N VAL A 296 -3.29 -51.42 39.34
CA VAL A 296 -2.81 -50.04 39.56
C VAL A 296 -1.39 -49.86 39.01
N SER A 297 -0.51 -50.82 39.24
CA SER A 297 0.87 -50.78 38.71
C SER A 297 0.87 -50.76 37.18
N THR A 298 0.04 -51.59 36.53
CA THR A 298 -0.09 -51.63 35.08
C THR A 298 -0.70 -50.35 34.53
N LEU A 299 -1.71 -49.76 35.19
CA LEU A 299 -2.29 -48.47 34.79
C LEU A 299 -1.26 -47.34 34.87
N PHE A 300 -0.46 -47.30 35.93
CA PHE A 300 0.63 -46.33 36.06
C PHE A 300 1.67 -46.50 34.94
N LEU A 301 2.15 -47.72 34.70
CA LEU A 301 3.11 -48.00 33.63
C LEU A 301 2.54 -47.70 32.24
N ALA A 302 1.24 -47.95 32.03
CA ALA A 302 0.55 -47.57 30.80
C ALA A 302 0.50 -46.04 30.63
N GLY A 303 0.27 -45.28 31.71
CA GLY A 303 0.35 -43.83 31.72
C GLY A 303 1.74 -43.31 31.34
N VAL A 304 2.79 -43.90 31.92
CA VAL A 304 4.19 -43.59 31.57
C VAL A 304 4.49 -43.92 30.11
N GLY A 305 4.07 -45.10 29.65
CA GLY A 305 4.22 -45.52 28.25
C GLY A 305 3.51 -44.58 27.27
N LEU A 306 2.31 -44.11 27.62
CA LEU A 306 1.56 -43.12 26.83
C LEU A 306 2.31 -41.79 26.76
N LEU A 307 2.87 -41.31 27.88
CA LEU A 307 3.67 -40.09 27.91
C LEU A 307 4.93 -40.23 27.03
N LEU A 308 5.66 -41.34 27.14
CA LEU A 308 6.84 -41.59 26.31
C LEU A 308 6.51 -41.66 24.82
N ARG A 309 5.42 -42.35 24.45
CA ARG A 309 4.93 -42.39 23.06
C ARG A 309 4.58 -40.99 22.56
N PHE A 310 3.91 -40.18 23.38
CA PHE A 310 3.64 -38.78 23.03
C PHE A 310 4.93 -37.99 22.78
N LEU A 311 5.93 -38.11 23.67
CA LEU A 311 7.20 -37.40 23.51
C LEU A 311 7.96 -37.82 22.23
N LEU A 312 7.93 -39.11 21.88
CA LEU A 312 8.53 -39.61 20.64
C LEU A 312 7.81 -39.06 19.40
N VAL A 313 6.48 -39.18 19.36
CA VAL A 313 5.67 -38.65 18.24
C VAL A 313 5.85 -37.15 18.09
N TYR A 314 5.93 -36.42 19.20
CA TYR A 314 6.16 -34.98 19.19
C TYR A 314 7.59 -34.63 18.73
N ALA A 315 8.61 -35.42 19.11
CA ALA A 315 9.98 -35.23 18.63
C ALA A 315 10.10 -35.48 17.12
N ASP A 316 9.43 -36.50 16.60
CA ASP A 316 9.38 -36.79 15.17
C ASP A 316 8.67 -35.68 14.39
N PHE A 317 7.53 -35.20 14.90
CA PHE A 317 6.81 -34.04 14.35
C PHE A 317 7.71 -32.78 14.25
N LEU A 318 8.48 -32.50 15.30
CA LEU A 318 9.43 -31.39 15.31
C LEU A 318 10.56 -31.59 14.29
N ARG A 319 11.05 -32.81 14.13
CA ARG A 319 12.12 -33.15 13.18
C ARG A 319 11.67 -32.96 11.73
N GLU A 320 10.40 -33.19 11.44
CA GLU A 320 9.82 -33.00 10.10
C GLU A 320 9.39 -31.56 9.81
N GLY A 321 9.63 -30.64 10.73
CA GLY A 321 9.26 -29.22 10.58
C GLY A 321 7.75 -29.00 10.55
N GLY A 322 6.98 -29.86 11.21
CA GLY A 322 5.52 -29.75 11.26
C GLY A 322 4.77 -30.07 9.97
N ARG A 323 5.41 -30.80 9.04
CA ARG A 323 4.77 -31.21 7.77
C ARG A 323 3.72 -32.30 7.94
N THR A 324 3.84 -33.13 8.97
CA THR A 324 2.88 -34.19 9.30
C THR A 324 1.92 -33.69 10.38
N SER A 325 0.62 -33.84 10.17
CA SER A 325 -0.36 -33.43 11.19
C SER A 325 -0.29 -34.35 12.40
N LEU A 326 -0.23 -33.79 13.62
CA LEU A 326 -0.30 -34.60 14.84
C LEU A 326 -1.66 -35.34 14.98
N PRO A 327 -1.68 -36.54 15.59
CA PRO A 327 -2.93 -37.26 15.83
C PRO A 327 -3.88 -36.42 16.69
N LYS A 328 -5.10 -36.21 16.19
CA LYS A 328 -6.10 -35.35 16.84
C LYS A 328 -6.54 -35.85 18.24
N ASN A 329 -6.40 -37.15 18.50
CA ASN A 329 -6.90 -37.82 19.70
C ASN A 329 -5.87 -38.80 20.28
N LEU A 330 -5.99 -39.12 21.57
CA LEU A 330 -5.10 -40.05 22.29
C LEU A 330 -5.02 -41.44 21.63
N LEU A 331 -6.13 -41.94 21.08
CA LEU A 331 -6.16 -43.23 20.36
C LEU A 331 -5.28 -43.22 19.11
N GLY A 332 -5.06 -42.05 18.50
CA GLY A 332 -4.15 -41.91 17.36
C GLY A 332 -2.69 -42.13 17.74
N LEU A 333 -2.29 -41.85 19.00
CA LEU A 333 -0.94 -42.13 19.50
C LEU A 333 -0.65 -43.62 19.64
N LEU A 334 -1.69 -44.44 19.81
CA LEU A 334 -1.59 -45.90 19.97
C LEU A 334 -1.52 -46.65 18.64
N LYS A 335 -1.85 -45.99 17.53
CA LYS A 335 -1.65 -46.59 16.21
C LYS A 335 -0.15 -46.54 15.87
N PRO A 336 0.42 -47.66 15.40
CA PRO A 336 1.85 -47.74 15.08
C PRO A 336 2.24 -46.74 14.00
#